data_AF-A0A1F8PZV2-F1
#
_entry.id   AF-A0A1F8PZV2-F1
#
_cell.length_a   1.000
_cell.length_b   1.000
_cell.length_c   1.000
_cell.angle_alpha   90.00
_cell.angle_beta   90.00
_cell.angle_gamma   90.00
#
_symmetry.space_group_name_H-M   'P 1'
#
loop_
_entity.id
_entity.type
_entity.pdbx_description
1 polymer ?
#
loop_
_entity_poly.entity_id
_entity_poly.type
_entity_poly.pdbx_seq_one_letter_code
_entity_poly.pdbx_strand_id
1 'polypeptide(L)'
;MRERGQLTLPNEIRELLKIEVGDDLLFRTDADGRVFVERLNIVPADQAWFWTERWQRMERQVQEDIEAGRISRYQDVHEALKALEDSEDGGD
;
A
#
# COMPACT_ATOMS: atom_id res chain seq x y z
N MET A 1 33.20 11.45 14.42
CA MET A 1 31.77 11.83 14.46
C MET A 1 31.68 13.33 14.26
N ARG A 2 30.77 13.84 13.40
CA ARG A 2 30.58 15.29 13.29
C ARG A 2 29.90 15.83 14.56
N GLU A 3 30.09 17.11 14.87
CA GLU A 3 29.69 17.75 16.14
C GLU A 3 28.20 17.58 16.51
N ARG A 4 27.33 17.26 15.56
CA ARG A 4 25.88 17.09 15.76
C ARG A 4 25.37 15.66 15.59
N GLY A 5 26.24 14.65 15.60
CA GLY A 5 25.80 13.27 15.38
C GLY A 5 25.30 13.00 13.95
N GLN A 6 25.72 13.80 12.97
CA GLN A 6 25.38 13.58 11.57
C GLN A 6 26.07 12.31 11.04
N LEU A 7 25.27 11.43 10.45
CA LEU A 7 25.70 10.25 9.71
C LEU A 7 25.49 10.52 8.21
N THR A 8 26.50 10.22 7.40
CA THR A 8 26.37 10.25 5.94
C THR A 8 26.07 8.84 5.45
N LEU A 9 24.93 8.68 4.78
CA LEU A 9 24.60 7.42 4.12
C LEU A 9 25.31 7.35 2.75
N PRO A 10 26.08 6.28 2.47
CA PRO A 10 26.66 6.06 1.15
C PRO A 10 25.59 6.04 0.06
N ASN A 11 25.97 6.38 -1.18
CA ASN A 11 25.03 6.45 -2.30
C ASN A 11 24.30 5.13 -2.55
N GLU A 12 25.04 4.01 -2.51
CA GLU A 12 24.50 2.66 -2.70
C GLU A 12 23.38 2.32 -1.72
N ILE A 13 23.52 2.73 -0.45
CA ILE A 13 22.50 2.53 0.58
C ILE A 13 21.27 3.41 0.32
N ARG A 14 21.50 4.66 -0.13
CA ARG A 14 20.40 5.58 -0.47
C ARG A 14 19.57 5.05 -1.64
N GLU A 15 20.22 4.56 -2.68
CA GLU A 15 19.56 3.96 -3.84
C GLU A 15 18.82 2.67 -3.48
N LEU A 16 19.44 1.80 -2.68
CA LEU A 16 18.82 0.56 -2.21
C LEU A 16 17.54 0.83 -1.42
N LEU A 17 17.56 1.80 -0.50
CA LEU A 17 16.41 2.20 0.29
C LEU A 17 15.47 3.16 -0.45
N LYS A 18 15.85 3.59 -1.66
CA LYS A 18 15.15 4.58 -2.51
C LYS A 18 14.90 5.94 -1.84
N ILE A 19 15.76 6.34 -0.88
CA ILE A 19 15.59 7.51 0.00
C ILE A 19 15.93 8.85 -0.62
N GLU A 20 15.01 9.80 -0.42
CA GLU A 20 15.12 11.18 -0.85
C GLU A 20 15.31 12.11 0.36
N VAL A 21 15.69 13.36 0.09
CA VAL A 21 15.86 14.36 1.15
C VAL A 21 14.49 14.67 1.76
N GLY A 22 14.33 14.43 3.05
CA GLY A 22 13.09 14.66 3.79
C GLY A 22 12.35 13.39 4.20
N ASP A 23 12.80 12.21 3.73
CA ASP A 23 12.22 10.93 4.16
C ASP A 23 12.52 10.63 5.64
N ASP A 24 11.54 10.05 6.32
CA ASP A 24 11.70 9.51 7.67
C ASP A 24 12.40 8.14 7.64
N LEU A 25 13.38 7.98 8.53
CA LEU A 25 14.14 6.74 8.70
C LEU A 25 13.92 6.19 10.11
N LEU A 26 13.67 4.88 10.20
CA LEU A 26 13.62 4.17 11.47
C LEU A 26 14.98 3.54 11.74
N PHE A 27 15.57 3.86 12.89
CA PHE A 27 16.79 3.23 13.38
C PHE A 27 16.45 2.27 14.52
N ARG A 28 16.96 1.05 14.45
CA ARG A 28 16.80 0.03 15.51
C ARG A 28 18.14 -0.60 15.84
N THR A 29 18.30 -1.06 17.07
CA THR A 29 19.49 -1.79 17.50
C THR A 29 19.15 -3.23 17.88
N ASP A 30 20.04 -4.16 17.57
CA ASP A 30 19.98 -5.51 18.14
C ASP A 30 20.74 -5.62 19.46
N ALA A 31 20.74 -6.81 20.06
CA ALA A 31 21.45 -7.11 21.30
C ALA A 31 22.98 -7.05 21.17
N ASP A 32 23.51 -7.16 19.94
CA ASP A 32 24.94 -7.07 19.65
C ASP A 32 25.40 -5.61 19.40
N GLY A 33 24.47 -4.65 19.46
CA GLY A 33 24.74 -3.23 19.25
C GLY A 33 24.84 -2.84 17.77
N ARG A 34 24.38 -3.67 16.84
CA ARG A 34 24.31 -3.31 15.42
C ARG A 34 23.12 -2.41 15.17
N VAL A 35 23.28 -1.42 14.29
CA VAL A 35 22.22 -0.50 13.89
C VAL A 35 21.62 -0.93 12.55
N PHE A 36 20.31 -1.08 12.52
CA PHE A 36 19.50 -1.30 11.32
C PHE A 36 18.82 0.01 10.94
N VAL A 37 18.78 0.29 9.63
CA VAL A 37 18.11 1.45 9.06
C VAL A 37 17.07 0.99 8.06
N GLU A 38 15.85 1.49 8.22
CA GLU A 38 14.71 1.16 7.37
C GLU A 38 14.05 2.47 6.91
N ARG A 39 13.61 2.52 5.64
CA ARG A 39 12.73 3.59 5.17
C ARG A 39 11.40 3.45 5.89
N LEU A 40 10.92 4.52 6.52
CA LEU A 40 9.58 4.55 7.09
C LEU A 40 8.57 4.99 6.02
N ASN A 41 7.58 4.17 5.73
CA ASN A 41 6.46 4.56 4.88
C ASN A 41 5.30 5.01 5.77
N ILE A 42 5.15 6.33 5.97
CA ILE A 42 4.13 6.89 6.85
C ILE A 42 2.80 6.93 6.10
N VAL A 43 1.84 6.14 6.57
CA VAL A 43 0.46 6.18 6.08
C VAL A 43 -0.36 7.04 7.06
N PRO A 44 -1.06 8.10 6.59
CA PRO A 44 -2.01 8.84 7.39
C PRO A 44 -3.02 7.92 8.07
N ALA A 45 -3.38 8.20 9.33
CA ALA A 45 -4.21 7.30 10.12
C ALA A 45 -5.62 7.07 9.52
N ASP A 46 -6.15 8.08 8.83
CA ASP A 46 -7.40 8.03 8.07
C ASP A 46 -7.34 7.19 6.78
N GLN A 47 -6.14 6.80 6.35
CA GLN A 47 -5.89 5.91 5.20
C GLN A 47 -5.35 4.54 5.61
N ALA A 48 -5.00 4.34 6.89
CA ALA A 48 -4.43 3.10 7.39
C ALA A 48 -5.35 1.89 7.18
N TRP A 49 -6.67 2.10 7.10
CA TRP A 49 -7.66 1.04 6.85
C TRP A 49 -7.42 0.29 5.54
N PHE A 50 -6.86 0.94 4.51
CA PHE A 50 -6.52 0.31 3.22
C PHE A 50 -5.50 -0.81 3.37
N TRP A 51 -4.62 -0.70 4.37
CA TRP A 51 -3.56 -1.68 4.65
C TRP A 51 -3.99 -2.79 5.62
N THR A 52 -5.25 -2.82 6.03
CA THR A 52 -5.77 -3.91 6.85
C THR A 52 -5.80 -5.22 6.06
N GLU A 53 -5.56 -6.34 6.72
CA GLU A 53 -5.54 -7.67 6.09
C GLU A 53 -6.85 -7.98 5.36
N ARG A 54 -7.98 -7.57 5.95
CA ARG A 54 -9.30 -7.70 5.33
C ARG A 54 -9.37 -6.96 4.00
N TRP A 55 -8.94 -5.69 3.97
CA TRP A 55 -8.99 -4.89 2.75
C TRP A 55 -8.07 -5.44 1.67
N GLN A 56 -6.83 -5.75 2.03
CA GLN A 56 -5.85 -6.32 1.09
C GLN A 56 -6.30 -7.67 0.51
N ARG A 57 -7.05 -8.48 1.28
CA ARG A 57 -7.64 -9.73 0.76
C ARG A 57 -8.73 -9.45 -0.27
N MET A 58 -9.62 -8.49 -0.01
CA MET A 58 -10.67 -8.11 -0.97
C MET A 58 -10.05 -7.53 -2.24
N GLU A 59 -9.03 -6.69 -2.11
CA GLU A 59 -8.30 -6.12 -3.25
C GLU A 59 -7.70 -7.21 -4.15
N ARG A 60 -7.07 -8.24 -3.56
CA ARG A 60 -6.56 -9.38 -4.34
C ARG A 60 -7.66 -10.13 -5.08
N GLN A 61 -8.82 -10.35 -4.44
CA GLN A 61 -9.95 -11.01 -5.10
C GLN A 61 -10.47 -10.19 -6.28
N VAL A 62 -10.61 -8.87 -6.11
CA VAL A 62 -11.00 -7.96 -7.20
C VAL A 62 -9.99 -8.00 -8.34
N GLN A 63 -8.69 -8.01 -8.03
CA GLN A 63 -7.65 -8.12 -9.04
C GLN A 63 -7.73 -9.45 -9.81
N GLU A 64 -7.97 -10.57 -9.12
CA GLU A 64 -8.21 -11.87 -9.75
C GLU A 64 -9.47 -11.87 -10.64
N ASP A 65 -10.53 -11.17 -10.22
CA ASP A 65 -11.76 -11.01 -11.03
C ASP A 65 -11.49 -10.19 -12.30
N ILE A 66 -10.72 -9.10 -12.19
CA ILE A 66 -10.29 -8.29 -13.35
C ILE A 66 -9.47 -9.13 -14.32
N GLU A 67 -8.45 -9.85 -13.83
CA GLU A 67 -7.56 -10.68 -14.65
C GLU A 67 -8.31 -11.83 -15.34
N ALA A 68 -9.28 -12.42 -14.66
CA ALA A 68 -10.13 -13.46 -15.22
C ALA A 68 -11.29 -12.92 -16.10
N GLY A 69 -11.41 -11.59 -16.26
CA GLY A 69 -12.47 -10.98 -17.03
C GLY A 69 -13.87 -11.12 -16.39
N ARG A 70 -13.95 -11.43 -15.09
CA ARG A 70 -15.19 -11.47 -14.30
C ARG A 70 -15.63 -10.06 -13.90
N ILE A 71 -15.64 -9.16 -14.86
CA ILE A 71 -16.02 -7.76 -14.68
C ILE A 71 -17.09 -7.37 -15.69
N SER A 72 -18.03 -6.56 -15.24
CA SER A 72 -19.03 -5.94 -16.11
C SER A 72 -18.67 -4.47 -16.31
N ARG A 73 -18.76 -3.99 -17.55
CA ARG A 73 -18.58 -2.58 -17.89
C ARG A 73 -19.87 -2.06 -18.47
N TYR A 74 -20.32 -0.93 -17.94
CA TYR A 74 -21.52 -0.23 -18.39
C TYR A 74 -21.11 1.12 -18.97
N GLN A 75 -21.84 1.60 -19.98
CA GLN A 75 -21.56 2.87 -20.64
C GLN A 75 -22.10 4.06 -19.84
N ASP A 76 -23.17 3.85 -19.08
CA ASP A 76 -23.76 4.86 -18.21
C ASP A 76 -24.39 4.26 -16.93
N VAL A 77 -24.80 5.15 -16.03
CA VAL A 77 -25.36 4.78 -14.73
C VAL A 77 -26.73 4.10 -14.85
N HIS A 78 -27.54 4.43 -15.86
CA HIS A 78 -28.86 3.80 -16.05
C HIS A 78 -28.71 2.34 -16.45
N GLU A 79 -27.75 2.04 -17.33
CA GLU A 79 -27.42 0.67 -17.70
C GLU A 79 -26.92 -0.15 -16.48
N ALA A 80 -26.06 0.45 -15.66
CA ALA A 80 -25.57 -0.19 -14.43
C ALA A 80 -26.68 -0.45 -13.42
N LEU A 81 -27.57 0.53 -13.18
CA LEU A 81 -28.71 0.39 -12.28
C LEU A 81 -29.67 -0.70 -12.75
N LYS A 82 -29.99 -0.73 -14.04
CA LYS A 82 -30.84 -1.78 -14.62
C LYS A 82 -30.24 -3.16 -14.40
N ALA A 83 -28.93 -3.33 -14.59
CA ALA A 83 -28.26 -4.61 -14.37
C ALA A 83 -28.31 -5.05 -12.90
N LEU A 84 -28.29 -4.11 -11.94
CA LEU A 84 -28.46 -4.41 -10.53
C LEU A 84 -29.89 -4.86 -10.21
N GLU A 85 -30.90 -4.12 -10.68
CA GLU A 85 -32.32 -4.46 -10.52
C GLU A 85 -32.64 -5.85 -11.12
N ASP A 86 -32.18 -6.11 -12.35
CA ASP A 86 -32.36 -7.40 -13.03
C ASP A 86 -31.66 -8.56 -12.30
N SER A 87 -30.63 -8.28 -11.48
CA SER A 87 -29.92 -9.29 -10.68
C SER A 87 -30.55 -9.58 -9.32
N GLU A 88 -31.35 -8.65 -8.78
CA GLU A 88 -32.08 -8.82 -7.50
C GLU A 88 -33.38 -9.62 -7.68
N ASP A 89 -34.02 -9.56 -8.87
CA ASP A 89 -35.25 -10.31 -9.19
C ASP A 89 -35.04 -11.80 -9.54
N GLY A 90 -33.78 -12.28 -9.54
CA GLY A 90 -33.41 -13.66 -9.86
C GLY A 90 -33.10 -14.57 -8.65
N GLY A 91 -33.31 -14.08 -7.42
CA GLY A 91 -33.05 -14.82 -6.18
C GLY A 91 -34.32 -15.35 -5.51
N ASP A 92 -34.85 -16.46 -6.01
CA ASP A 92 -35.66 -17.45 -5.25
C ASP A 92 -34.96 -18.82 -5.33
#